data_AF-A0A7X7XNN0-F1
#
_entry.id   AF-A0A7X7XNN0-F1
#
_cell.length_a   1.000
_cell.length_b   1.000
_cell.length_c   1.000
_cell.angle_alpha   90.00
_cell.angle_beta   90.00
_cell.angle_gamma   90.00
#
_symmetry.space_group_name_H-M   'P 1'
#
loop_
_entity.id
_entity.type
_entity.pdbx_description
1 polymer ?
#
loop_
_entity_poly.entity_id
_entity_poly.type
_entity_poly.pdbx_seq_one_letter_code
_entity_poly.pdbx_strand_id
1 'polypeptide(L)'
;MVRRDPAAAERLTRLLDHLDAWASGLGPADLATPTRRGASVGVVVDRLREARAAASALNPGDALRLEAAVVTDADALAAALPGGPPPVPRASLAAAVRTTLGVLAERHPGQVIEVRVPPWGAVQVGRPGVASVHRRGTPPNVVETDAATWLRLAAGTLAWADAVAAHAVSASGPHAQLGDLLPLA
;
A
#
# COMPACT_ATOMS: atom_id res chain seq x y z
N MET A 1 -16.62 -3.71 -0.34
CA MET A 1 -17.03 -3.72 1.08
C MET A 1 -15.93 -4.33 1.91
N VAL A 2 -14.98 -3.51 2.38
CA VAL A 2 -13.98 -3.91 3.37
C VAL A 2 -14.72 -4.47 4.59
N ARG A 3 -14.55 -5.75 4.93
CA ARG A 3 -15.12 -6.31 6.16
C ARG A 3 -14.57 -5.50 7.33
N ARG A 4 -15.45 -5.07 8.24
CA ARG A 4 -15.01 -4.45 9.50
C ARG A 4 -14.13 -5.47 10.24
N ASP A 5 -12.87 -5.10 10.44
CA ASP A 5 -11.91 -5.89 11.21
C ASP A 5 -11.78 -5.24 12.59
N PRO A 6 -12.48 -5.76 13.62
CA PRO A 6 -12.44 -5.16 14.96
C PRO A 6 -11.04 -5.22 15.59
N ALA A 7 -10.15 -6.10 15.09
CA ALA A 7 -8.77 -6.21 15.57
C ALA A 7 -7.81 -5.24 14.85
N ALA A 8 -8.29 -4.41 13.93
CA ALA A 8 -7.43 -3.50 13.16
C ALA A 8 -6.68 -2.50 14.04
N ALA A 9 -7.36 -1.86 14.99
CA ALA A 9 -6.74 -0.89 15.89
C ALA A 9 -5.66 -1.54 16.78
N GLU A 10 -5.90 -2.74 17.29
CA GLU A 10 -4.95 -3.47 18.13
C GLU A 10 -3.72 -3.92 17.32
N ARG A 11 -3.93 -4.43 16.10
CA ARG A 11 -2.84 -4.82 15.21
C ARG A 11 -1.99 -3.61 14.77
N LEU A 12 -2.64 -2.50 14.41
CA LEU A 12 -1.96 -1.24 14.12
C LEU A 12 -1.12 -0.76 15.30
N THR A 13 -1.70 -0.79 16.51
CA THR A 13 -1.00 -0.40 17.75
C THR A 13 0.26 -1.23 17.95
N ARG A 14 0.17 -2.57 17.82
CA ARG A 14 1.33 -3.47 17.92
C ARG A 14 2.40 -3.18 16.86
N LEU A 15 2.00 -2.91 15.62
CA LEU A 15 2.93 -2.55 14.55
C LEU A 15 3.68 -1.26 14.89
N LEU A 16 2.95 -0.24 15.35
CA LEU A 16 3.52 1.05 15.73
C LEU A 16 4.46 0.94 16.95
N ASP A 17 4.09 0.16 17.97
CA ASP A 17 4.96 -0.12 19.13
C ASP A 17 6.27 -0.77 18.68
N HIS A 18 6.20 -1.70 17.72
CA HIS A 18 7.38 -2.38 17.20
C HIS A 18 8.31 -1.45 16.42
N LEU A 19 7.74 -0.55 15.63
CA LEU A 19 8.50 0.45 14.86
C LEU A 19 9.12 1.52 15.77
N ASP A 20 8.40 1.98 16.81
CA ASP A 20 8.94 2.97 17.76
C ASP A 20 10.06 2.38 18.62
N ALA A 21 9.94 1.11 19.03
CA ALA A 21 11.01 0.39 19.72
C ALA A 21 12.29 0.30 18.86
N TRP A 22 12.16 0.02 17.56
CA TRP A 22 13.30 0.08 16.64
C TRP A 22 13.86 1.50 16.49
N ALA A 23 12.98 2.49 16.31
CA ALA A 23 13.38 3.89 16.10
C ALA A 23 14.09 4.51 17.31
N SER A 24 13.86 3.99 18.51
CA SER A 24 14.51 4.43 19.74
C SER A 24 16.03 4.20 19.78
N GLY A 25 16.55 3.32 18.90
CA GLY A 25 17.98 3.06 18.75
C GLY A 25 18.70 3.95 17.73
N LEU A 26 17.97 4.83 17.02
CA LEU A 26 18.53 5.62 15.92
C LEU A 26 19.33 6.83 16.43
N GLY A 27 20.49 7.06 15.81
CA GLY A 27 21.30 8.26 16.04
C GLY A 27 20.89 9.44 15.14
N PRO A 28 21.42 10.64 15.39
CA PRO A 28 21.12 11.83 14.57
C PRO A 28 21.43 11.66 13.07
N ALA A 29 22.47 10.90 12.72
CA ALA A 29 22.82 10.62 11.33
C ALA A 29 21.76 9.74 10.64
N ASP A 30 21.25 8.72 11.34
CA ASP A 30 20.18 7.86 10.82
C ASP A 30 18.92 8.69 10.57
N LEU A 31 18.53 9.54 11.54
CA LEU A 31 17.35 10.40 11.43
C LEU A 31 17.43 11.41 10.29
N ALA A 32 18.63 11.87 9.93
CA ALA A 32 18.86 12.77 8.79
C ALA A 32 18.81 12.06 7.42
N THR A 33 18.85 10.72 7.40
CA THR A 33 18.91 9.95 6.15
C THR A 33 17.64 10.15 5.32
N PRO A 34 17.75 10.51 4.02
CA PRO A 34 16.58 10.64 3.17
C PRO A 34 15.99 9.27 2.85
N THR A 35 14.66 9.17 2.90
CA THR A 35 13.94 8.02 2.37
C THR A 35 13.61 8.23 0.90
N ARG A 36 13.27 7.15 0.19
CA ARG A 36 12.74 7.22 -1.17
C ARG A 36 11.46 8.06 -1.32
N ARG A 37 10.80 8.43 -0.22
CA ARG A 37 9.64 9.34 -0.20
C ARG A 37 10.03 10.82 -0.16
N GLY A 38 11.32 11.15 -0.20
CA GLY A 38 11.85 12.52 -0.08
C GLY A 38 11.88 13.06 1.35
N ALA A 39 11.09 12.49 2.27
CA ALA A 39 11.18 12.77 3.71
C ALA A 39 12.40 12.09 4.34
N SER A 40 12.98 12.70 5.38
CA SER A 40 14.00 12.04 6.19
C SER A 40 13.40 10.93 7.05
N VAL A 41 14.24 9.99 7.50
CA VAL A 41 13.87 8.95 8.48
C VAL A 41 13.22 9.58 9.70
N GLY A 42 13.78 10.66 10.25
CA GLY A 42 13.20 11.36 11.41
C GLY A 42 11.77 11.83 11.18
N VAL A 43 11.49 12.43 10.02
CA VAL A 43 10.12 12.86 9.66
C VAL A 43 9.18 11.67 9.52
N VAL A 44 9.66 10.51 9.06
CA VAL A 44 8.83 9.30 9.02
C VAL A 44 8.56 8.78 10.44
N VAL A 45 9.58 8.73 11.30
CA VAL A 45 9.45 8.30 12.70
C VAL A 45 8.49 9.19 13.48
N ASP A 46 8.54 10.51 13.29
CA ASP A 46 7.62 11.44 13.94
C ASP A 46 6.17 11.18 13.52
N ARG A 47 5.92 10.95 12.22
CA ARG A 47 4.59 10.54 11.72
C ARG A 47 4.11 9.22 12.33
N LEU A 48 5.01 8.25 12.58
CA LEU A 48 4.64 7.00 13.25
C LEU A 48 4.26 7.24 14.72
N ARG A 49 4.95 8.12 15.42
CA ARG A 49 4.64 8.48 16.81
C ARG A 49 3.32 9.24 16.93
N GLU A 50 3.05 10.17 16.01
CA GLU A 50 1.77 10.84 15.90
C GLU A 50 0.63 9.83 15.62
N ALA A 51 0.84 8.92 14.67
CA ALA A 51 -0.10 7.84 14.38
C ALA A 51 -0.36 6.97 15.62
N ARG A 52 0.67 6.68 16.41
CA ARG A 52 0.57 5.87 17.64
C ARG A 52 -0.25 6.55 18.72
N ALA A 53 -0.12 7.86 18.87
CA ALA A 53 -0.93 8.65 19.79
C ALA A 53 -2.42 8.64 19.40
N ALA A 54 -2.73 8.63 18.10
CA ALA A 54 -4.10 8.64 17.60
C ALA A 54 -4.76 7.24 17.52
N ALA A 55 -3.97 6.17 17.38
CA ALA A 55 -4.45 4.84 16.98
C ALA A 55 -5.57 4.26 17.87
N SER A 56 -5.54 4.51 19.18
CA SER A 56 -6.53 3.98 20.13
C SER A 56 -7.93 4.60 19.99
N ALA A 57 -8.04 5.77 19.36
CA ALA A 57 -9.31 6.48 19.16
C ALA A 57 -9.94 6.21 17.78
N LEU A 58 -9.25 5.49 16.90
CA LEU A 58 -9.72 5.27 15.54
C LEU A 58 -10.84 4.24 15.50
N ASN A 59 -11.84 4.51 14.67
CA ASN A 59 -12.76 3.45 14.26
C ASN A 59 -12.02 2.43 13.37
N PRO A 60 -12.54 1.19 13.22
CA PRO A 60 -11.86 0.14 12.46
C PRO A 60 -11.51 0.49 11.02
N GLY A 61 -12.30 1.32 10.34
CA GLY A 61 -12.05 1.71 8.95
C GLY A 61 -10.85 2.64 8.82
N ASP A 62 -10.76 3.64 9.70
CA ASP A 62 -9.63 4.57 9.73
C ASP A 62 -8.35 3.90 10.22
N ALA A 63 -8.46 2.96 11.16
CA ALA A 63 -7.34 2.12 11.57
C ALA A 63 -6.75 1.31 10.41
N LEU A 64 -7.59 0.73 9.55
CA LEU A 64 -7.12 -0.02 8.36
C LEU A 64 -6.41 0.88 7.34
N ARG A 65 -6.91 2.10 7.12
CA ARG A 65 -6.27 3.07 6.21
C ARG A 65 -4.93 3.54 6.76
N LEU A 66 -4.88 3.86 8.05
CA LEU A 66 -3.64 4.25 8.71
C LEU A 66 -2.63 3.10 8.74
N GLU A 67 -3.09 1.85 8.96
CA GLU A 67 -2.23 0.67 8.88
C GLU A 67 -1.59 0.53 7.49
N ALA A 68 -2.33 0.77 6.41
CA ALA A 68 -1.74 0.76 5.06
C ALA A 68 -0.66 1.83 4.86
N ALA A 69 -0.87 3.04 5.39
CA ALA A 69 0.12 4.11 5.35
C ALA A 69 1.37 3.76 6.17
N VAL A 70 1.19 3.23 7.39
CA VAL A 70 2.29 2.80 8.27
C VAL A 70 3.11 1.68 7.64
N VAL A 71 2.48 0.70 7.00
CA VAL A 71 3.19 -0.37 6.27
C VAL A 71 4.05 0.21 5.14
N THR A 72 3.56 1.23 4.44
CA THR A 72 4.32 1.90 3.38
C THR A 72 5.52 2.68 3.94
N ASP A 73 5.34 3.36 5.08
CA ASP A 73 6.41 4.06 5.77
C ASP A 73 7.46 3.10 6.33
N ALA A 74 7.05 1.95 6.89
CA ALA A 74 7.98 0.90 7.34
C ALA A 74 8.87 0.38 6.20
N ASP A 75 8.30 0.17 5.01
CA ASP A 75 9.08 -0.24 3.83
C ASP A 75 10.00 0.90 3.31
N ALA A 76 9.60 2.17 3.46
CA ALA A 76 10.48 3.30 3.13
C ALA A 76 11.67 3.42 4.10
N LEU A 77 11.45 3.16 5.38
CA LEU A 77 12.48 3.09 6.41
C LEU A 77 13.45 1.93 6.16
N ALA A 78 12.92 0.74 5.83
CA ALA A 78 13.73 -0.44 5.52
C ALA A 78 14.64 -0.24 4.31
N ALA A 79 14.19 0.53 3.32
CA ALA A 79 15.00 0.89 2.17
C ALA A 79 16.05 1.98 2.45
N ALA A 80 15.84 2.81 3.47
CA ALA A 80 16.70 3.96 3.75
C ALA A 80 17.92 3.61 4.61
N LEU A 81 17.80 2.65 5.54
CA LEU A 81 18.83 2.35 6.52
C LEU A 81 19.32 0.90 6.45
N PRO A 82 20.64 0.67 6.51
CA PRO A 82 21.20 -0.65 6.81
C PRO A 82 20.68 -1.13 8.17
N GLY A 83 20.09 -2.33 8.22
CA GLY A 83 19.45 -2.82 9.46
C GLY A 83 18.17 -2.08 9.83
N GLY A 84 17.42 -1.61 8.83
CA GLY A 84 16.11 -0.96 8.97
C GLY A 84 15.10 -1.73 9.83
N PRO A 85 13.85 -1.24 9.96
CA PRO A 85 12.92 -1.81 10.90
C PRO A 85 12.68 -3.30 10.64
N PRO A 86 12.32 -4.04 11.68
CA PRO A 86 11.94 -5.44 11.56
C PRO A 86 10.82 -5.62 10.52
N PRO A 87 10.76 -6.78 9.83
CA PRO A 87 9.77 -7.01 8.77
C PRO A 87 8.34 -6.81 9.25
N VAL A 88 7.53 -6.14 8.43
CA VAL A 88 6.10 -5.95 8.70
C VAL A 88 5.41 -7.32 8.88
N PRO A 89 4.61 -7.51 9.95
CA PRO A 89 3.88 -8.75 10.16
C PRO A 89 2.98 -9.11 8.99
N ARG A 90 2.93 -10.41 8.68
CA ARG A 90 2.12 -10.96 7.56
C ARG A 90 0.66 -10.46 7.56
N ALA A 91 0.06 -10.37 8.75
CA ALA A 91 -1.32 -9.92 8.92
C ALA A 91 -1.51 -8.43 8.56
N SER A 92 -0.55 -7.57 8.92
CA SER A 92 -0.59 -6.14 8.60
C SER A 92 -0.35 -5.89 7.11
N LEU A 93 0.58 -6.62 6.49
CA LEU A 93 0.76 -6.58 5.04
C LEU A 93 -0.53 -6.99 4.31
N ALA A 94 -1.17 -8.08 4.76
CA ALA A 94 -2.42 -8.56 4.19
C ALA A 94 -3.57 -7.55 4.35
N ALA A 95 -3.66 -6.90 5.53
CA ALA A 95 -4.65 -5.87 5.80
C ALA A 95 -4.44 -4.62 4.92
N ALA A 96 -3.20 -4.16 4.79
CA ALA A 96 -2.82 -3.02 3.95
C ALA A 96 -3.19 -3.25 2.47
N VAL A 97 -2.82 -4.40 1.91
CA VAL A 97 -3.11 -4.75 0.51
C VAL A 97 -4.62 -4.85 0.27
N ARG A 98 -5.35 -5.57 1.11
CA ARG A 98 -6.81 -5.71 0.94
C ARG A 98 -7.55 -4.39 1.10
N THR A 99 -7.11 -3.54 2.03
CA THR A 99 -7.72 -2.22 2.24
C THR A 99 -7.52 -1.34 1.02
N THR A 100 -6.29 -1.25 0.51
CA THR A 100 -5.98 -0.43 -0.68
C THR A 100 -6.65 -0.98 -1.95
N LEU A 101 -6.70 -2.31 -2.16
CA LEU A 101 -7.47 -2.90 -3.26
C LEU A 101 -8.97 -2.58 -3.13
N GLY A 102 -9.52 -2.66 -1.92
CA GLY A 102 -10.91 -2.29 -1.63
C GLY A 102 -11.19 -0.82 -1.96
N VAL A 103 -10.29 0.09 -1.57
CA VAL A 103 -10.39 1.52 -1.90
C VAL A 103 -10.34 1.75 -3.40
N LEU A 104 -9.45 1.07 -4.15
CA LEU A 104 -9.41 1.17 -5.61
C LEU A 104 -10.77 0.77 -6.21
N ALA A 105 -11.33 -0.38 -5.80
CA ALA A 105 -12.60 -0.88 -6.30
C ALA A 105 -13.80 0.01 -5.92
N GLU A 106 -13.76 0.63 -4.75
CA GLU A 106 -14.79 1.57 -4.29
C GLU A 106 -14.73 2.91 -5.07
N ARG A 107 -13.53 3.41 -5.38
CA ARG A 107 -13.35 4.63 -6.18
C ARG A 107 -13.64 4.42 -7.67
N HIS A 108 -13.39 3.22 -8.18
CA HIS A 108 -13.51 2.89 -9.60
C HIS A 108 -14.36 1.62 -9.79
N PRO A 109 -15.67 1.68 -9.54
CA PRO A 109 -16.54 0.51 -9.66
C PRO A 109 -16.64 0.05 -11.12
N GLY A 110 -16.60 -1.27 -11.34
CA GLY A 110 -16.77 -1.88 -12.65
C GLY A 110 -15.99 -3.18 -12.81
N GLN A 111 -16.04 -3.75 -14.02
CA GLN A 111 -15.41 -5.04 -14.36
C GLN A 111 -14.63 -4.91 -15.66
N VAL A 112 -13.72 -3.93 -15.72
CA VAL A 112 -12.88 -3.69 -16.90
C VAL A 112 -11.50 -4.29 -16.70
N ILE A 113 -10.91 -4.13 -15.51
CA ILE A 113 -9.55 -4.57 -15.17
C ILE A 113 -9.60 -5.45 -13.92
N GLU A 114 -8.99 -6.63 -13.99
CA GLU A 114 -8.70 -7.46 -12.83
C GLU A 114 -7.34 -7.05 -12.24
N VAL A 115 -7.33 -6.60 -11.00
CA VAL A 115 -6.09 -6.26 -10.28
C VAL A 115 -5.82 -7.35 -9.26
N ARG A 116 -4.66 -8.00 -9.36
CA ARG A 116 -4.23 -9.13 -8.54
C ARG A 116 -2.97 -8.79 -7.75
N VAL A 117 -3.00 -9.10 -6.45
CA VAL A 117 -1.84 -8.98 -5.58
C VAL A 117 -1.70 -10.29 -4.79
N PRO A 118 -1.21 -11.37 -5.42
CA PRO A 118 -1.12 -12.67 -4.76
C PRO A 118 -0.12 -12.67 -3.59
N PRO A 119 -0.38 -13.46 -2.53
CA PRO A 119 -1.58 -14.27 -2.27
C PRO A 119 -2.70 -13.49 -1.54
N TRP A 120 -2.67 -12.16 -1.54
CA TRP A 120 -3.41 -11.33 -0.59
C TRP A 120 -4.83 -10.98 -1.03
N GLY A 121 -5.04 -10.83 -2.34
CA GLY A 121 -6.36 -10.54 -2.88
C GLY A 121 -6.35 -10.15 -4.35
N ALA A 122 -7.56 -9.99 -4.88
CA ALA A 122 -7.82 -9.43 -6.19
C ALA A 122 -9.12 -8.64 -6.17
N VAL A 123 -9.24 -7.63 -7.03
CA VAL A 123 -10.46 -6.85 -7.25
C VAL A 123 -10.69 -6.62 -8.74
N GLN A 124 -11.95 -6.36 -9.09
CA GLN A 124 -12.33 -5.88 -10.40
C GLN A 124 -12.64 -4.39 -10.31
N VAL A 125 -12.09 -3.60 -11.23
CA VAL A 125 -12.32 -2.16 -11.29
C VAL A 125 -12.79 -1.73 -12.67
N GLY A 126 -13.58 -0.65 -12.70
CA GLY A 126 -13.97 0.02 -13.92
C GLY A 126 -12.88 0.97 -14.42
N ARG A 127 -13.05 1.43 -15.66
CA ARG A 127 -12.25 2.53 -16.23
C ARG A 127 -13.20 3.53 -16.89
N PRO A 128 -13.07 4.84 -16.60
CA PRO A 128 -13.90 5.86 -17.22
C PRO A 128 -13.86 5.75 -18.75
N GLY A 129 -15.03 5.81 -19.39
CA GLY A 129 -15.15 5.76 -20.85
C GLY A 129 -14.91 4.38 -21.50
N VAL A 130 -14.67 3.32 -20.72
CA VAL A 130 -14.47 1.96 -21.26
C VAL A 130 -15.63 1.08 -20.82
N ALA A 131 -16.40 0.58 -21.79
CA ALA A 131 -17.41 -0.43 -21.51
C ALA A 131 -16.74 -1.77 -21.17
N SER A 132 -17.28 -2.48 -20.18
CA SER A 132 -16.86 -3.86 -19.88
C SER A 132 -17.28 -4.76 -21.04
N VAL A 133 -16.35 -5.05 -21.94
CA VAL A 133 -16.61 -5.98 -23.04
C VAL A 133 -15.41 -6.90 -23.20
N HIS A 134 -15.43 -8.03 -22.51
CA HIS A 134 -14.67 -9.18 -22.98
C HIS A 134 -15.32 -9.67 -24.27
N ARG A 135 -14.73 -9.33 -25.42
CA ARG A 135 -15.07 -9.98 -26.69
C ARG A 135 -14.29 -11.28 -26.81
N ARG A 136 -14.94 -12.32 -27.38
CA ARG A 136 -14.28 -13.59 -27.70
C ARG A 136 -13.00 -13.30 -28.49
N GLY A 137 -11.85 -13.74 -27.98
CA GLY A 137 -10.53 -13.56 -28.60
C GLY A 137 -9.70 -12.37 -28.10
N THR A 138 -10.24 -11.48 -27.26
CA THR A 138 -9.41 -10.42 -26.62
C THR A 138 -8.89 -10.93 -25.27
N PRO A 139 -7.57 -10.86 -24.99
CA PRO A 139 -7.04 -11.21 -23.68
C PRO A 139 -7.72 -10.40 -22.56
N PRO A 140 -7.97 -10.98 -21.38
CA PRO A 140 -8.54 -10.24 -20.27
C PRO A 140 -7.61 -9.11 -19.84
N ASN A 141 -8.16 -7.96 -19.41
CA ASN A 141 -7.34 -6.90 -18.83
C ASN A 141 -6.96 -7.31 -17.41
N VAL A 142 -5.73 -7.75 -17.22
CA VAL A 142 -5.20 -8.20 -15.93
C VAL A 142 -3.96 -7.39 -15.59
N VAL A 143 -3.94 -6.89 -14.37
CA VAL A 143 -2.76 -6.31 -13.73
C VAL A 143 -2.39 -7.19 -12.55
N GLU A 144 -1.16 -7.66 -12.51
CA GLU A 144 -0.64 -8.50 -11.42
C GLU A 144 0.71 -7.98 -10.92
N THR A 145 0.88 -7.91 -9.60
CA THR A 145 2.11 -7.43 -8.95
C THR A 145 2.23 -7.96 -7.51
N ASP A 146 3.39 -7.79 -6.89
CA ASP A 146 3.60 -8.13 -5.47
C ASP A 146 3.06 -7.06 -4.52
N ALA A 147 3.00 -7.39 -3.22
CA ALA A 147 2.44 -6.50 -2.21
C ALA A 147 3.23 -5.20 -1.99
N ALA A 148 4.56 -5.26 -2.05
CA ALA A 148 5.39 -4.08 -1.83
C ALA A 148 5.23 -3.10 -3.00
N THR A 149 5.28 -3.60 -4.23
CA THR A 149 5.03 -2.80 -5.44
C THR A 149 3.62 -2.20 -5.44
N TRP A 150 2.59 -3.00 -5.15
CA TRP A 150 1.20 -2.53 -5.05
C TRP A 150 1.05 -1.39 -4.04
N LEU A 151 1.57 -1.54 -2.82
CA LEU A 151 1.42 -0.51 -1.77
C LEU A 151 2.18 0.76 -2.12
N ARG A 152 3.35 0.66 -2.76
CA ARG A 152 4.10 1.83 -3.24
C ARG A 152 3.33 2.60 -4.32
N LEU A 153 2.71 1.89 -5.26
CA LEU A 153 1.83 2.44 -6.29
C LEU A 153 0.59 3.12 -5.68
N ALA A 154 -0.10 2.42 -4.78
CA ALA A 154 -1.26 2.94 -4.06
C ALA A 154 -0.94 4.21 -3.26
N ALA A 155 0.26 4.30 -2.69
CA ALA A 155 0.72 5.46 -1.94
C ALA A 155 1.38 6.56 -2.79
N GLY A 156 1.55 6.36 -4.10
CA GLY A 156 2.19 7.33 -5.00
C GLY A 156 3.71 7.45 -4.85
N THR A 157 4.34 6.49 -4.18
CA THR A 157 5.81 6.46 -3.97
C THR A 157 6.56 5.70 -5.06
N LEU A 158 5.83 5.07 -5.97
CA LEU A 158 6.31 4.48 -7.20
C LEU A 158 5.31 4.88 -8.29
N ALA A 159 5.80 5.45 -9.39
CA ALA A 159 4.92 5.78 -10.51
C ALA A 159 4.58 4.51 -11.31
N TRP A 160 3.38 4.50 -11.91
CA TRP A 160 2.92 3.38 -12.74
C TRP A 160 3.91 3.07 -13.88
N ALA A 161 4.35 4.10 -14.60
CA ALA A 161 5.27 3.95 -15.73
C ALA A 161 6.60 3.30 -15.30
N ASP A 162 7.14 3.72 -14.15
CA ASP A 162 8.40 3.16 -13.62
C ASP A 162 8.23 1.70 -13.20
N ALA A 163 7.10 1.35 -12.57
CA ALA A 163 6.81 -0.02 -12.17
C ALA A 163 6.71 -0.98 -13.36
N VAL A 164 6.09 -0.53 -14.46
CA VAL A 164 6.01 -1.29 -15.71
C VAL A 164 7.39 -1.40 -16.37
N ALA A 165 8.14 -0.30 -16.46
CA ALA A 165 9.47 -0.28 -17.05
C ALA A 165 10.45 -1.18 -16.29
N ALA A 166 10.32 -1.28 -14.97
CA ALA A 166 11.11 -2.16 -14.12
C ALA A 166 10.63 -3.63 -14.10
N HIS A 167 9.58 -3.98 -14.86
CA HIS A 167 8.93 -5.29 -14.81
C HIS A 167 8.41 -5.71 -13.41
N ALA A 168 8.17 -4.74 -12.53
CA ALA A 168 7.58 -4.97 -11.21
C ALA A 168 6.05 -5.19 -11.30
N VAL A 169 5.44 -4.83 -12.43
CA VAL A 169 4.03 -5.05 -12.74
C VAL A 169 3.91 -5.82 -14.05
N SER A 170 3.10 -6.88 -14.04
CA SER A 170 2.61 -7.54 -15.24
C SER A 170 1.26 -6.92 -15.63
N ALA A 171 1.16 -6.42 -16.86
CA ALA A 171 -0.05 -5.81 -17.41
C ALA A 171 -0.39 -6.45 -18.76
N SER A 172 -1.54 -7.11 -18.85
CA SER A 172 -1.99 -7.83 -20.04
C SER A 172 -3.38 -7.37 -20.45
N GLY A 173 -3.61 -7.14 -21.74
CA GLY A 173 -4.88 -6.64 -22.28
C GLY A 173 -4.86 -5.14 -22.60
N PRO A 174 -5.69 -4.68 -23.55
CA PRO A 174 -5.64 -3.32 -24.11
C PRO A 174 -5.94 -2.20 -23.10
N HIS A 175 -6.57 -2.53 -21.98
CA HIS A 175 -6.94 -1.57 -20.95
C HIS A 175 -6.28 -1.81 -19.59
N ALA A 176 -5.31 -2.74 -19.50
CA ALA A 176 -4.58 -3.04 -18.26
C ALA A 176 -3.56 -1.93 -17.89
N GLN A 177 -4.06 -0.73 -17.61
CA GLN A 177 -3.26 0.36 -17.04
C GLN A 177 -4.03 1.01 -15.89
N LEU A 178 -3.32 1.28 -14.79
CA LEU A 178 -3.88 1.88 -13.58
C LEU A 178 -3.33 3.29 -13.31
N GLY A 179 -2.51 3.84 -14.20
CA GLY A 179 -1.81 5.11 -13.98
C GLY A 179 -2.78 6.25 -13.63
N ASP A 180 -3.91 6.33 -14.34
CA ASP A 180 -4.93 7.36 -14.12
C ASP A 180 -5.88 7.05 -12.94
N LEU A 181 -5.72 5.87 -12.31
CA LEU A 181 -6.53 5.40 -11.17
C LEU A 181 -5.72 5.40 -9.85
N LEU A 182 -4.45 5.84 -9.91
CA LEU A 182 -3.51 5.87 -8.81
C LEU A 182 -2.87 7.27 -8.72
N PRO A 183 -2.41 7.72 -7.54
CA PRO A 183 -2.45 7.02 -6.25
C PRO A 183 -3.83 7.02 -5.60
N LEU A 184 -3.95 6.26 -4.50
CA LEU A 184 -5.16 6.18 -3.68
C LEU A 184 -5.13 7.09 -2.44
N ALA A 185 -4.01 7.76 -2.20
CA ALA A 185 -3.87 8.76 -1.14
C ALA A 185 -4.65 10.04 -1.50
#